data_AF-A0A1V0V063-F1
#
_entry.id   AF-A0A1V0V063-F1
#
_cell.length_a   1.000
_cell.length_b   1.000
_cell.length_c   1.000
_cell.angle_alpha   90.00
_cell.angle_beta   90.00
_cell.angle_gamma   90.00
#
_symmetry.space_group_name_H-M   'P 1'
#
loop_
_entity.id
_entity.type
_entity.pdbx_description
1 polymer ?
#
loop_
_entity_poly.entity_id
_entity_poly.type
_entity_poly.pdbx_seq_one_letter_code
_entity_poly.pdbx_strand_id
1 'polypeptide(L)'
;MNTVVLYMWENLQAVEGWHTRKGFSFEFEGNYGFVECDGGKEYILPEGYEVTYSQGGELSIFDSEGKPCLIEYHKGWPLLRSTHNGGGVVLKEAV
;
A
#
# COMPACT_ATOMS: atom_id res chain seq x y z
N MET A 1 -8.83 -12.71 11.25
CA MET A 1 -8.13 -11.42 11.05
C MET A 1 -7.72 -11.39 9.60
N ASN A 2 -8.18 -10.41 8.83
CA ASN A 2 -7.80 -10.28 7.42
C ASN A 2 -6.51 -9.46 7.36
N THR A 3 -5.52 -9.91 6.60
CA THR A 3 -4.21 -9.27 6.50
C THR A 3 -3.83 -9.07 5.04
N VAL A 4 -2.87 -8.18 4.81
CA VAL A 4 -2.27 -7.92 3.51
C VAL A 4 -0.76 -7.79 3.66
N VAL A 5 -0.01 -8.41 2.77
CA VAL A 5 1.44 -8.18 2.68
C VAL A 5 1.65 -6.96 1.79
N LEU A 6 2.35 -5.96 2.33
CA LEU A 6 2.79 -4.78 1.57
C LEU A 6 4.29 -4.61 1.70
N TYR A 7 4.90 -4.13 0.62
CA TYR A 7 6.32 -3.85 0.53
C TYR A 7 6.52 -2.34 0.60
N MET A 8 7.26 -1.85 1.58
CA MET A 8 7.70 -0.46 1.60
C MET A 8 8.83 -0.30 0.60
N TRP A 9 8.74 0.68 -0.28
CA TRP A 9 9.84 1.06 -1.15
C TRP A 9 10.30 2.50 -0.85
N GLU A 10 11.58 2.76 -1.08
CA GLU A 10 12.23 4.07 -0.96
C GLU A 10 13.04 4.37 -2.22
N ASN A 11 12.72 5.48 -2.88
CA ASN A 11 13.50 6.01 -3.99
C ASN A 11 14.71 6.79 -3.45
N LEU A 12 15.88 6.15 -3.48
CA LEU A 12 17.13 6.64 -2.90
C LEU A 12 17.74 7.81 -3.68
N GLN A 13 17.49 7.89 -4.99
CA GLN A 13 18.15 8.85 -5.87
C GLN A 13 17.25 9.99 -6.33
N ALA A 14 15.98 10.04 -5.88
CA ALA A 14 14.98 10.99 -6.36
C ALA A 14 14.97 11.07 -7.90
N VAL A 15 15.08 9.89 -8.54
CA VAL A 15 15.18 9.78 -10.00
C VAL A 15 14.03 10.55 -10.64
N GLU A 16 14.37 11.35 -11.66
CA GLU A 16 13.43 12.18 -12.38
C GLU A 16 12.27 11.31 -12.94
N GLY A 17 11.03 11.68 -12.61
CA GLY A 17 9.82 10.92 -12.95
C GLY A 17 9.10 10.26 -11.76
N TRP A 18 9.76 10.12 -10.61
CA TRP A 18 9.13 9.64 -9.38
C TRP A 18 8.95 10.80 -8.40
N HIS A 19 7.73 11.33 -8.31
CA HIS A 19 7.43 12.47 -7.43
C HIS A 19 7.47 12.12 -5.93
N THR A 20 7.38 10.84 -5.59
CA THR A 20 7.29 10.33 -4.22
C THR A 20 8.59 9.62 -3.81
N ARG A 21 9.12 9.96 -2.63
CA ARG A 21 10.36 9.35 -2.11
C ARG A 21 10.14 7.99 -1.46
N LYS A 22 8.95 7.71 -0.94
CA LYS A 22 8.60 6.44 -0.30
C LYS A 22 7.16 6.07 -0.63
N GLY A 23 6.88 4.78 -0.64
CA GLY A 23 5.54 4.26 -0.86
C GLY A 23 5.40 2.83 -0.39
N PHE A 24 4.22 2.26 -0.64
CA PHE A 24 3.91 0.87 -0.39
C PHE A 24 3.29 0.26 -1.64
N SER A 25 3.58 -1.01 -1.90
CA SER A 25 3.08 -1.77 -3.05
C SER A 25 2.71 -3.18 -2.63
N PHE A 26 1.91 -3.86 -3.46
CA PHE A 26 1.64 -5.30 -3.32
C PHE A 26 2.81 -6.17 -3.77
N GLU A 27 3.71 -5.60 -4.55
CA GLU A 27 4.82 -6.31 -5.18
C GLU A 27 6.16 -5.75 -4.70
N PHE A 28 7.16 -6.62 -4.67
CA PHE A 28 8.52 -6.24 -4.34
C PHE A 28 9.14 -5.45 -5.51
N GLU A 29 9.46 -4.18 -5.26
CA GLU A 29 10.00 -3.26 -6.28
C GLU A 29 11.52 -3.45 -6.52
N GLY A 30 12.17 -4.35 -5.78
CA GLY A 30 13.59 -4.62 -5.91
C GLY A 30 14.48 -3.85 -4.95
N ASN A 31 15.74 -4.30 -4.88
CA ASN A 31 16.82 -3.60 -4.19
C ASN A 31 17.88 -3.27 -5.25
N TYR A 32 17.73 -2.09 -5.85
CA TYR A 32 18.63 -1.55 -6.85
C TYR A 32 19.36 -0.32 -6.29
N GLY A 33 20.45 0.12 -6.91
CA GLY A 33 21.19 1.30 -6.42
C GLY A 33 20.37 2.60 -6.34
N PHE A 34 19.15 2.63 -6.88
CA PHE A 34 18.22 3.76 -6.89
C PHE A 34 16.89 3.52 -6.16
N VAL A 35 16.58 2.28 -5.76
CA VAL A 35 15.38 1.93 -4.99
C VAL A 35 15.70 0.83 -4.00
N GLU A 36 15.24 1.00 -2.76
CA GLU A 36 15.31 -0.02 -1.73
C GLU A 36 13.90 -0.45 -1.35
N CYS A 37 13.70 -1.73 -1.11
CA CYS A 37 12.42 -2.30 -0.77
C CYS A 37 12.57 -3.19 0.47
N ASP A 38 11.68 -3.01 1.44
CA ASP A 38 11.63 -3.91 2.59
C ASP A 38 11.20 -5.30 2.12
N GLY A 39 11.55 -6.35 2.87
CA GLY A 39 11.25 -7.73 2.50
C GLY A 39 9.76 -8.08 2.53
N GLY A 40 8.87 -7.09 2.58
CA GLY A 40 7.44 -7.26 2.78
C GLY A 40 7.11 -7.41 4.26
N LYS A 41 6.00 -6.80 4.66
CA LYS A 41 5.44 -6.91 6.00
C LYS A 41 3.96 -7.18 5.93
N GLU A 42 3.46 -7.93 6.90
CA GLU A 42 2.03 -8.20 7.01
C GLU A 42 1.33 -7.09 7.80
N TYR A 43 0.22 -6.58 7.27
CA TYR A 43 -0.58 -5.53 7.87
C TYR A 43 -2.02 -5.99 8.06
N ILE A 44 -2.63 -5.58 9.16
CA ILE A 44 -4.02 -5.91 9.50
C ILE A 44 -4.95 -5.01 8.71
N LEU A 45 -5.84 -5.62 7.92
CA LEU A 45 -6.91 -4.90 7.24
C LEU A 45 -8.03 -4.56 8.24
N PRO A 46 -8.65 -3.36 8.12
CA PRO A 46 -9.84 -3.03 8.90
C PRO A 46 -10.99 -4.00 8.61
N GLU A 47 -11.96 -4.07 9.52
CA GLU A 47 -13.14 -4.90 9.32
C GLU A 47 -13.91 -4.48 8.05
N GLY A 48 -14.33 -5.48 7.27
CA GLY A 48 -15.04 -5.28 6.00
C GLY A 48 -14.14 -4.91 4.82
N TYR A 49 -12.87 -4.59 5.04
CA TYR A 49 -11.93 -4.34 3.94
C TYR A 49 -11.45 -5.66 3.34
N GLU A 50 -11.31 -5.68 2.02
CA GLU A 50 -10.92 -6.86 1.27
C GLU A 50 -9.84 -6.55 0.24
N VAL A 51 -8.98 -7.54 -0.02
CA VAL A 51 -8.02 -7.54 -1.13
C VAL A 51 -8.60 -8.41 -2.23
N THR A 52 -8.81 -7.83 -3.41
CA THR A 52 -9.30 -8.57 -4.57
C THR A 52 -8.84 -7.90 -5.87
N TYR A 53 -9.08 -8.56 -6.99
CA TYR A 53 -8.76 -8.00 -8.31
C TYR A 53 -9.83 -7.00 -8.73
N SER A 54 -9.39 -5.83 -9.18
CA SER A 54 -10.25 -4.86 -9.85
C SER A 54 -10.74 -5.42 -11.20
N GLN A 55 -11.72 -4.75 -11.82
CA GLN A 55 -12.18 -5.12 -13.16
C GLN A 55 -11.07 -5.08 -14.22
N GLY A 56 -9.98 -4.32 -13.97
CA GLY A 56 -8.80 -4.27 -14.82
C GLY A 56 -7.83 -5.44 -14.62
N GLY A 57 -8.09 -6.34 -13.67
CA GLY A 57 -7.20 -7.45 -13.33
C GLY A 57 -6.03 -7.07 -12.42
N GLU A 58 -6.01 -5.84 -11.90
CA GLU A 58 -5.01 -5.37 -10.95
C GLU A 58 -5.46 -5.66 -9.51
N LEU A 59 -4.54 -6.15 -8.67
CA LEU A 59 -4.82 -6.38 -7.26
C LEU A 59 -5.06 -5.04 -6.56
N SER A 60 -6.09 -4.95 -5.72
CA SER A 60 -6.51 -3.71 -5.07
C SER A 60 -7.16 -3.98 -3.72
N ILE A 61 -7.18 -2.96 -2.86
CA ILE A 61 -7.88 -3.01 -1.58
C ILE A 61 -9.20 -2.27 -1.73
N PHE A 62 -10.29 -2.85 -1.25
CA PHE A 62 -11.61 -2.24 -1.21
C PHE A 62 -12.01 -1.99 0.24
N ASP A 63 -12.66 -0.86 0.49
CA ASP A 63 -13.21 -0.55 1.80
C ASP A 63 -14.47 -1.39 2.10
N SER A 64 -15.02 -1.23 3.31
CA SER A 64 -16.22 -1.94 3.76
C SER A 64 -17.48 -1.66 2.93
N GLU A 65 -17.46 -0.66 2.04
CA GLU A 65 -18.53 -0.34 1.10
C GLU A 65 -18.25 -0.88 -0.31
N GLY A 66 -17.15 -1.64 -0.50
CA GLY A 66 -16.73 -2.18 -1.78
C GLY A 66 -16.14 -1.12 -2.72
N LYS A 67 -15.60 -0.01 -2.18
CA LYS A 67 -14.97 1.06 -2.97
C LYS A 67 -13.45 0.94 -2.93
N PRO A 68 -12.76 1.16 -4.06
CA PRO A 68 -11.31 0.98 -4.10
C PRO A 68 -10.60 2.01 -3.21
N CYS A 69 -9.51 1.56 -2.60
CA CYS A 69 -8.62 2.36 -1.77
C CYS A 69 -7.28 2.56 -2.48
N LEU A 70 -6.71 3.75 -2.32
CA LEU A 70 -5.31 4.02 -2.64
C LEU A 70 -4.43 3.66 -1.44
N ILE A 71 -3.23 3.14 -1.71
CA ILE A 71 -2.21 2.90 -0.70
C ILE A 71 -1.26 4.08 -0.70
N GLU A 72 -1.18 4.79 0.43
CA GLU A 72 -0.34 5.97 0.60
C GLU A 72 0.68 5.76 1.71
N TYR A 73 1.79 6.49 1.64
CA TYR A 73 2.73 6.58 2.74
C TYR A 73 2.26 7.60 3.78
N HIS A 74 2.15 7.18 5.04
CA HIS A 74 1.86 8.06 6.16
C HIS A 74 2.79 7.80 7.35
N LYS A 75 3.80 8.66 7.54
CA LYS A 75 4.73 8.63 8.69
C LYS A 75 5.35 7.25 8.95
N GLY A 76 5.72 6.54 7.88
CA GLY A 76 6.36 5.21 7.97
C GLY A 76 5.38 4.04 7.88
N TRP A 77 4.08 4.31 7.75
CA TRP A 77 3.04 3.30 7.74
C TRP A 77 2.18 3.39 6.48
N PRO A 78 1.60 2.27 6.00
CA PRO A 78 0.64 2.31 4.92
C PRO A 78 -0.68 2.90 5.40
N LEU A 79 -1.20 3.86 4.64
CA LEU A 79 -2.52 4.44 4.82
C LEU A 79 -3.41 4.05 3.64
N LEU A 80 -4.57 3.49 3.92
CA LEU A 80 -5.61 3.25 2.94
C LEU A 80 -6.51 4.47 2.84
N ARG A 81 -6.57 5.09 1.67
CA ARG A 81 -7.49 6.20 1.38
C ARG A 81 -8.63 5.73 0.48
N SER A 82 -9.85 5.74 0.98
CA SER A 82 -11.02 5.44 0.14
C SER A 82 -11.17 6.49 -0.95
N THR A 83 -11.34 6.02 -2.19
CA THR A 83 -11.59 6.89 -3.36
C THR A 83 -12.99 7.50 -3.36
N HIS A 84 -13.92 6.94 -2.58
CA HIS A 84 -15.32 7.38 -2.55
C HIS A 84 -15.54 8.59 -1.64
N ASN A 85 -15.00 8.56 -0.41
CA ASN A 85 -15.25 9.59 0.60
C ASN A 85 -13.97 10.29 1.11
N GLY A 86 -12.79 9.87 0.66
CA GLY A 86 -11.50 10.43 1.07
C GLY A 86 -11.06 10.06 2.49
N GLY A 87 -11.83 9.21 3.20
CA GLY A 87 -11.51 8.68 4.51
C GLY A 87 -10.23 7.86 4.48
N GLY A 88 -9.37 8.07 5.48
CA GLY A 88 -8.04 7.46 5.57
C GLY A 88 -7.91 6.58 6.82
N VAL A 89 -7.36 5.37 6.66
CA VAL A 89 -7.05 4.46 7.77
C VAL A 89 -5.59 4.04 7.69
N VAL A 90 -4.82 4.30 8.74
CA VAL A 90 -3.44 3.82 8.87
C VAL A 90 -3.48 2.37 9.33
N LEU A 91 -2.79 1.49 8.61
CA LEU A 91 -2.72 0.08 8.93
C LEU A 91 -1.72 -0.18 10.06
N LYS A 92 -1.98 -1.25 10.81
CA LYS A 92 -1.08 -1.77 11.85
C LYS A 92 -0.40 -3.02 11.32
N GLU A 93 0.89 -3.17 11.61
CA GLU A 93 1.62 -4.41 11.34
C GLU A 93 1.04 -5.56 12.18
N ALA A 94 0.87 -6.72 11.56
CA ALA A 94 0.50 -7.95 12.24
C ALA A 94 1.78 -8.52 12.88
N VAL A 95 1.91 -8.35 14.20
CA VAL A 95 3.08 -8.79 14.98
C VAL A 95 2.97 -10.27 15.34
#